data_AF-A0A2I0SZL8-F1
#
_entry.id   AF-A0A2I0SZL8-F1
#
_cell.length_a   1.000
_cell.length_b   1.000
_cell.length_c   1.000
_cell.angle_alpha   90.00
_cell.angle_beta   90.00
_cell.angle_gamma   90.00
#
_symmetry.space_group_name_H-M   'P 1'
#
loop_
_entity.id
_entity.type
_entity.pdbx_description
1 polymer ?
#
loop_
_entity_poly.entity_id
_entity_poly.type
_entity_poly.pdbx_seq_one_letter_code
_entity_poly.pdbx_strand_id
1 'polypeptide(L)' 'MSKGRHGASQRLLRTCWVDLGDSTSVCVQGKCIKAGCDGKLGSKKKFDKCSVCGGDNKSCKKVSGLFTKPM' A
#
# COMPACT_ATOMS: atom_id res chain seq x y z
N MET A 1 1.53 -11.22 -15.29
CA MET A 1 0.56 -10.65 -14.34
C MET A 1 0.07 -9.30 -14.85
N SER A 2 -1.25 -9.12 -14.75
CA SER A 2 -2.10 -8.41 -15.71
C SER A 2 -1.89 -6.90 -15.78
N LYS A 3 -1.45 -6.42 -16.94
CA LYS A 3 -1.65 -5.02 -17.37
C LYS A 3 -3.12 -4.88 -17.82
N GLY A 4 -4.01 -4.51 -16.91
CA GLY A 4 -5.39 -4.13 -17.23
C GLY A 4 -5.47 -2.63 -17.51
N ARG A 5 -5.80 -2.26 -18.75
CA ARG A 5 -6.07 -0.88 -19.19
C ARG A 5 -7.55 -0.56 -18.98
N HIS A 6 -7.91 0.39 -18.12
CA HIS A 6 -9.19 1.13 -18.18
C HIS A 6 -8.88 2.52 -17.58
N GLY A 7 -9.01 3.63 -18.28
CA GLY A 7 -10.25 4.13 -18.88
C GLY A 7 -10.42 5.53 -18.27
N ALA A 8 -9.88 6.54 -18.94
CA ALA A 8 -9.92 7.92 -18.51
C ALA A 8 -11.36 8.45 -18.56
N SER A 9 -12.02 8.49 -17.41
CA SER A 9 -13.21 9.31 -17.11
C SER A 9 -13.40 9.18 -15.59
N GLN A 10 -13.29 10.19 -14.73
CA GLN A 10 -13.65 11.59 -14.84
C GLN A 10 -12.71 12.44 -13.96
N ARG A 11 -12.52 13.68 -14.41
CA ARG A 11 -12.18 14.84 -13.58
C ARG A 11 -12.69 14.69 -12.13
N LEU A 12 -11.81 14.93 -11.15
CA LEU A 12 -12.07 15.48 -9.78
C LEU A 12 -11.62 14.71 -8.55
N LEU A 13 -11.10 13.48 -8.61
CA LEU A 13 -10.62 12.82 -7.39
C LEU A 13 -9.08 12.76 -7.38
N ARG A 14 -8.47 13.44 -6.41
CA ARG A 14 -7.01 13.55 -6.18
C ARG A 14 -6.29 12.22 -5.91
N THR A 15 -7.02 11.12 -5.95
CA THR A 15 -6.59 9.77 -5.58
C THR A 15 -6.72 8.88 -6.82
N CYS A 16 -5.66 8.18 -7.20
CA CYS A 16 -5.83 7.07 -8.12
C CYS A 16 -6.82 6.08 -7.49
N TRP A 17 -7.93 5.79 -8.16
CA TRP A 17 -8.80 4.68 -7.81
C TRP A 17 -8.18 3.38 -8.35
N VAL A 18 -6.96 3.09 -7.88
CA VAL A 18 -6.30 1.80 -8.03
C VAL A 18 -6.42 1.14 -6.66
N ASP A 19 -6.96 -0.07 -6.63
CA ASP A 19 -7.29 -0.83 -5.43
C ASP A 19 -6.26 -0.64 -4.30
N LEU A 20 -6.70 0.04 -3.24
CA LEU A 20 -5.88 0.44 -2.09
C LEU A 20 -5.49 -0.78 -1.26
N GLY A 21 -4.41 -1.45 -1.66
CA GLY A 21 -3.73 -2.44 -0.82
C GLY A 21 -2.29 -2.03 -0.57
N ASP A 22 -2.01 -1.31 0.52
CA ASP A 22 -0.66 -1.05 1.05
C ASP A 22 0.22 0.03 0.40
N SER A 23 -0.27 0.89 -0.50
CA SER A 23 0.60 1.94 -1.07
C SER A 23 -0.10 3.21 -1.50
N THR A 24 0.42 4.35 -1.02
CA THR A 24 0.03 5.70 -1.41
C THR A 24 0.35 5.93 -2.89
N SER A 25 -0.68 5.91 -3.74
CA SER A 25 -0.54 6.19 -5.18
C SER A 25 -0.98 7.61 -5.47
N VAL A 26 -0.19 8.35 -6.26
CA VAL A 26 -0.46 9.75 -6.60
C VAL A 26 -0.57 9.93 -8.10
N CYS A 27 -1.39 10.89 -8.52
CA CYS A 27 -1.52 11.25 -9.93
C CYS A 27 -0.48 12.33 -10.29
N VAL A 28 0.40 12.03 -11.24
CA VAL A 28 1.41 12.96 -11.77
C VAL A 28 1.29 13.00 -13.28
N GLN A 29 0.97 14.18 -13.84
CA GLN A 29 0.80 14.38 -15.28
C GLN A 29 -0.20 13.40 -15.93
N GLY A 30 -1.32 13.13 -15.26
CA GLY A 30 -2.36 12.22 -15.75
C GLY A 30 -1.99 10.73 -15.67
N LYS A 31 -0.84 10.38 -15.10
CA LYS A 31 -0.42 9.00 -14.84
C LYS A 31 -0.50 8.70 -13.36
N CYS A 32 -0.97 7.51 -13.02
CA CYS A 32 -0.90 7.02 -11.66
C CYS A 32 0.49 6.48 -11.35
N ILE A 33 1.18 7.04 -10.35
CA ILE A 33 2.49 6.60 -9.90
C ILE A 33 2.39 6.15 -8.45
N LYS A 34 2.87 4.93 -8.18
CA LYS A 34 2.94 4.38 -6.83
C LYS A 34 4.10 5.04 -6.07
N ALA A 35 3.84 5.58 -4.89
CA ALA A 35 4.87 6.01 -3.96
C ALA A 35 5.22 4.88 -2.99
N GLY A 36 6.50 4.77 -2.65
CA GLY A 36 6.95 3.89 -1.58
C GLY A 36 6.59 4.47 -0.20
N CYS A 37 6.71 3.65 0.84
CA CYS A 37 6.50 4.08 2.23
C CYS A 37 7.45 5.21 2.68
N ASP A 38 8.52 5.45 1.92
CA ASP A 38 9.50 6.53 2.13
C ASP A 38 9.09 7.85 1.43
N GLY A 39 7.87 7.93 0.90
CA GLY A 39 7.33 9.11 0.22
C GLY A 39 7.89 9.34 -1.18
N LYS A 40 8.74 8.44 -1.69
CA LYS A 40 9.37 8.57 -3.01
C LYS A 40 8.54 7.92 -4.11
N LEU A 41 8.28 8.67 -5.18
CA LEU A 41 7.59 8.19 -6.38
C LEU A 41 8.42 7.10 -7.07
N GLY A 42 7.80 5.97 -7.39
CA GLY A 42 8.47 4.82 -8.01
C GLY A 42 9.36 4.01 -7.07
N SER A 43 9.43 4.38 -5.78
CA SER A 43 10.16 3.59 -4.79
C SER A 43 9.50 2.24 -4.58
N LYS A 44 10.34 1.19 -4.50
CA LYS A 44 9.90 -0.19 -4.25
C LYS A 44 9.77 -0.49 -2.75
N LYS A 45 10.09 0.47 -1.88
CA LYS A 45 10.00 0.28 -0.43
C LYS A 45 8.53 0.18 0.01
N LYS A 46 8.25 -0.82 0.82
CA LYS A 46 6.94 -1.09 1.43
C LYS A 46 7.10 -1.23 2.93
N PHE A 47 6.02 -1.05 3.66
CA PHE A 47 6.00 -1.42 5.06
C PHE A 47 6.17 -2.94 5.19
N ASP A 48 6.98 -3.36 6.16
CA ASP A 48 7.03 -4.75 6.58
C ASP A 48 5.86 -5.09 7.51
N LYS A 49 5.77 -6.32 8.00
CA LYS A 49 4.68 -6.74 8.92
C LYS A 49 4.74 -6.05 10.28
N CYS A 50 5.87 -5.43 10.60
CA CYS A 50 6.09 -4.64 11.80
C CYS A 50 5.77 -3.16 11.58
N SER A 51 5.20 -2.80 10.43
CA SER A 51 4.91 -1.42 10.04
C SER A 51 6.17 -0.53 9.93
N VAL A 52 7.33 -1.13 9.68
CA VAL A 52 8.60 -0.44 9.41
C VAL A 52 8.80 -0.28 7.92
N CYS A 53 9.05 0.94 7.45
CA CYS A 53 9.28 1.20 6.03
C CYS A 53 10.61 0.59 5.57
N GLY A 54 10.55 -0.40 4.67
CA GLY A 54 11.72 -1.16 4.23
C GLY A 54 12.30 -2.05 5.33
N GLY A 55 11.50 -2.43 6.32
CA GLY A 55 11.91 -3.30 7.41
C GLY A 55 12.18 -4.74 6.98
N ASP A 56 12.84 -5.48 7.86
CA ASP A 56 13.27 -6.86 7.68
C ASP A 56 12.41 -7.87 8.46
N ASN A 57 11.28 -7.42 9.04
CA ASN A 57 10.38 -8.19 9.90
C ASN A 57 10.99 -8.64 11.24
N LYS A 58 12.09 -8.03 11.70
CA LYS A 58 12.73 -8.37 12.99
C LYS A 58 12.39 -7.41 14.13
N SER A 59 11.78 -6.27 13.82
CA SER A 59 11.46 -5.22 14.80
C SER A 59 10.24 -5.55 15.68
N CYS A 60 9.53 -6.64 15.39
CA CYS A 60 8.36 -7.07 16.13
C CYS A 60 8.32 -8.61 16.24
N LYS A 61 7.50 -9.13 17.16
CA LYS A 61 7.28 -10.56 17.34
C LYS A 61 5.82 -10.92 17.13
N LYS A 62 5.57 -12.08 16.52
CA LYS A 62 4.21 -12.62 16.39
C LYS A 62 3.76 -13.12 17.77
N VAL A 63 2.63 -12.61 18.25
CA VAL A 63 1.95 -13.11 19.45
C VAL A 63 0.66 -13.79 18.99
N SER A 64 0.40 -14.99 19.50
CA SER A 64 -0.83 -15.74 19.21
C SER A 64 -1.33 -16.42 20.49
N GLY A 65 -2.64 -16.43 20.69
CA GLY A 65 -3.30 -17.11 21.80
C GLY A 65 -4.72 -17.52 21.40
N LEU A 66 -5.31 -18.48 22.13
CA LEU A 66 -6.70 -18.85 21.97
C LEU A 66 -7.57 -18.00 22.90
N PHE A 67 -8.61 -17.37 22.35
CA PHE A 67 -9.62 -16.72 23.16
C PHE A 67 -10.81 -17.65 23.34
N THR A 68 -10.88 -18.34 24.47
CA THR A 68 -12.08 -19.09 24.86
C THR A 68 -12.95 -18.19 25.71
N LYS A 69 -14.20 -17.96 25.27
CA LYS A 69 -15.17 -17.14 26.00
C LYS A 69 -15.36 -17.74 27.40
N PRO A 70 -15.17 -16.98 28.49
CA PRO A 70 -15.43 -17.49 29.83
C PRO A 70 -16.93 -17.80 29.94
N MET A 71 -17.22 -18.99 30.47
CA MET A 71 -18.58 -19.48 30.75
C MET A 71 -19.15 -18.74 31.96
#